data_AF-A0A7C1ATK5-F1
#
_entry.id   AF-A0A7C1ATK5-F1
#
_cell.length_a   1.000
_cell.length_b   1.000
_cell.length_c   1.000
_cell.angle_alpha   90.00
_cell.angle_beta   90.00
_cell.angle_gamma   90.00
#
_symmetry.space_group_name_H-M   'P 1'
#
loop_
_entity.id
_entity.type
_entity.pdbx_description
1 polymer ?
#
loop_
_entity_poly.entity_id
_entity_poly.type
_entity_poly.pdbx_seq_one_letter_code
_entity_poly.pdbx_strand_id
1 'polypeptide(L)'
;MPLFGELFLSEIIKKPVLDFKGDVAGKLKDILIIKGLPLPVISALLVKRGKKTLRIDWGDVNIFNRRIISTKLLTEEASVYIPRDEDLFAVRDILDRQIVDANGAKVVRVNDIKLEGYNSQAVLSAVDIGMRGIMRRLRVEKKGGEILKLFRIRLPYNLISWNYIQPLEPKLKSIALTVPRQMMSELHPADIAEIISSVSRDEGASLFRELNIEAAADTLPELEPEVQTALISDMEPEKASDIIEQMEPDEAADLLSDLPAATVKILLELIEKEDAEDIQELLSHEEDTAGGLMTSEFLSYPSQARVCEVMERFRADAEETENIYYIYVTDEQEKLIGVVSLRELILADPDKYPEKTLSGIMETNIK
;
A
#
# COMPACT_ATOMS: atom_id res chain seq x y z
N MET A 1 -19.18 18.15 -15.85
CA MET A 1 -18.47 17.34 -14.85
C MET A 1 -18.98 17.77 -13.48
N PRO A 2 -19.43 16.86 -12.60
CA PRO A 2 -20.03 17.28 -11.35
C PRO A 2 -19.01 17.97 -10.43
N LEU A 3 -19.37 19.14 -9.90
CA LEU A 3 -18.57 19.84 -8.90
C LEU A 3 -18.58 19.04 -7.59
N PHE A 4 -17.43 18.43 -7.26
CA PHE A 4 -17.26 17.52 -6.14
C PHE A 4 -16.33 18.12 -5.06
N GLY A 5 -16.63 17.85 -3.80
CA GLY A 5 -15.71 18.05 -2.68
C GLY A 5 -15.88 16.94 -1.65
N GLU A 6 -14.82 16.65 -0.88
CA GLU A 6 -14.81 15.65 0.19
C GLU A 6 -16.03 15.79 1.11
N LEU A 7 -16.75 14.69 1.34
CA LEU A 7 -17.94 14.67 2.18
C LEU A 7 -18.18 13.28 2.77
N PHE A 8 -18.98 13.25 3.84
CA PHE A 8 -19.50 12.01 4.38
C PHE A 8 -20.93 11.74 3.92
N LEU A 9 -21.26 10.46 3.72
CA LEU A 9 -22.59 10.03 3.27
C LEU A 9 -23.69 10.56 4.21
N SER A 10 -23.47 10.53 5.52
CA SER A 10 -24.43 11.06 6.50
C SER A 10 -24.77 12.54 6.31
N GLU A 11 -23.87 13.33 5.72
CA GLU A 11 -24.09 14.76 5.49
C GLU A 11 -25.08 15.01 4.34
N ILE A 12 -25.22 14.08 3.40
CA ILE A 12 -26.02 14.26 2.18
C ILE A 12 -27.32 13.46 2.19
N ILE A 13 -27.41 12.40 2.98
CA ILE A 13 -28.64 11.61 3.09
C ILE A 13 -29.83 12.47 3.56
N LYS A 14 -30.99 12.26 2.93
CA LYS A 14 -32.25 13.01 3.11
C LYS A 14 -32.20 14.47 2.63
N LYS A 15 -31.10 14.96 2.06
CA LYS A 15 -31.06 16.29 1.44
C LYS A 15 -31.86 16.32 0.13
N PRO A 16 -32.44 17.48 -0.22
CA PRO A 16 -33.12 17.63 -1.49
C PRO A 16 -32.13 17.47 -2.65
N VAL A 17 -32.56 16.76 -3.68
CA VAL A 17 -31.90 16.71 -4.99
C VAL A 17 -32.68 17.63 -5.91
N LEU A 18 -31.99 18.59 -6.52
CA LEU A 18 -32.59 19.58 -7.42
C LEU A 18 -32.49 19.10 -8.87
N ASP A 19 -33.53 19.34 -9.65
CA ASP A 19 -33.48 19.10 -11.10
C ASP A 19 -32.84 20.29 -11.85
N PHE A 20 -32.79 20.20 -13.18
CA PHE A 20 -32.20 21.23 -14.02
C PHE A 20 -32.84 22.62 -13.86
N LYS A 21 -34.13 22.71 -13.48
CA LYS A 21 -34.84 23.97 -13.25
C LYS A 21 -34.66 24.51 -11.82
N GLY A 22 -34.02 23.74 -10.95
CA GLY A 22 -33.90 24.04 -9.52
C GLY A 22 -35.09 23.57 -8.68
N ASP A 23 -36.03 22.83 -9.28
CA ASP A 23 -37.14 22.23 -8.55
C ASP A 23 -36.68 20.99 -7.78
N VAL A 24 -37.38 20.65 -6.70
CA VAL A 24 -37.02 19.49 -5.87
C VAL A 24 -37.47 18.19 -6.56
N ALA A 25 -36.51 17.48 -7.15
CA ALA A 25 -36.71 16.16 -7.73
C ALA A 25 -37.09 15.11 -6.67
N GLY A 26 -36.57 15.28 -5.46
CA GLY A 26 -36.91 14.47 -4.29
C GLY A 26 -35.83 14.58 -3.22
N LYS A 27 -35.71 13.58 -2.35
CA LYS A 27 -34.66 13.53 -1.32
C LYS A 27 -33.74 12.34 -1.57
N LEU A 28 -32.43 12.55 -1.42
CA LEU A 28 -31.45 11.46 -1.52
C LEU A 28 -31.78 10.38 -0.47
N LYS A 29 -32.01 9.16 -0.95
CA LYS A 29 -32.39 8.00 -0.15
C LYS A 29 -31.20 7.06 0.05
N ASP A 30 -30.49 6.77 -1.03
CA ASP A 30 -29.38 5.82 -1.07
C ASP A 30 -28.50 6.09 -2.30
N ILE A 31 -27.40 5.37 -2.41
CA ILE A 31 -26.43 5.46 -3.51
C ILE A 31 -26.10 4.03 -3.97
N LEU A 32 -26.14 3.79 -5.27
CA LEU A 32 -25.69 2.53 -5.87
C LEU A 32 -24.18 2.59 -6.12
N ILE A 33 -23.50 1.51 -5.77
CA ILE A 33 -22.05 1.36 -5.89
C ILE A 33 -21.77 0.15 -6.78
N ILE A 34 -20.74 0.26 -7.61
CA ILE A 34 -20.20 -0.85 -8.39
C ILE A 34 -18.69 -0.96 -8.15
N LYS A 35 -18.11 -2.13 -8.47
CA LYS A 35 -16.65 -2.31 -8.44
C LYS A 35 -16.00 -1.24 -9.32
N GLY A 36 -14.98 -0.57 -8.77
CA GLY A 36 -14.10 0.34 -9.48
C GLY A 36 -12.68 0.10 -8.99
N LEU A 37 -11.69 0.38 -9.83
CA LEU A 37 -10.27 0.18 -9.53
C LEU A 37 -9.65 1.60 -9.42
N PRO A 38 -9.08 2.05 -8.27
CA PRO A 38 -8.88 1.35 -6.98
C PRO A 38 -10.14 1.09 -6.16
N LEU A 39 -11.03 2.06 -6.23
CA LEU A 39 -12.06 2.27 -5.24
C LEU A 39 -13.43 2.03 -5.87
N PRO A 40 -14.41 1.52 -5.11
CA PRO A 40 -15.77 1.40 -5.59
C PRO A 40 -16.30 2.76 -6.03
N VAL A 41 -16.94 2.78 -7.19
CA VAL A 41 -17.46 4.01 -7.81
C VAL A 41 -18.96 4.11 -7.60
N ILE A 42 -19.44 5.33 -7.43
CA ILE A 42 -20.87 5.63 -7.43
C ILE A 42 -21.40 5.49 -8.84
N SER A 43 -22.35 4.58 -9.05
CA SER A 43 -22.99 4.38 -10.35
C SER A 43 -24.26 5.21 -10.51
N ALA A 44 -25.04 5.39 -9.44
CA ALA A 44 -26.28 6.15 -9.46
C ALA A 44 -26.70 6.64 -8.07
N LEU A 45 -27.49 7.72 -8.05
CA LEU A 45 -28.20 8.23 -6.87
C LEU A 45 -29.63 7.72 -6.87
N LEU A 46 -30.11 7.26 -5.70
CA LEU A 46 -31.51 6.89 -5.51
C LEU A 46 -32.25 7.99 -4.77
N VAL A 47 -33.23 8.59 -5.45
CA VAL A 47 -33.95 9.77 -4.97
C VAL A 47 -35.40 9.42 -4.65
N LYS A 48 -35.81 9.55 -3.39
CA LYS A 48 -37.19 9.29 -2.96
C LYS A 48 -38.09 10.48 -3.29
N ARG A 49 -39.15 10.23 -4.06
CA ARG A 49 -40.22 11.19 -4.38
C ARG A 49 -41.59 10.55 -4.10
N GLY A 50 -42.22 10.94 -3.00
CA GLY A 50 -43.47 10.31 -2.54
C GLY A 50 -43.29 8.81 -2.28
N LYS A 51 -44.06 7.98 -3.01
CA LYS A 51 -43.97 6.51 -2.95
C LYS A 51 -42.94 5.91 -3.93
N LYS A 52 -42.46 6.68 -4.91
CA LYS A 52 -41.51 6.22 -5.93
C LYS A 52 -40.07 6.50 -5.49
N THR A 53 -39.15 5.68 -5.96
CA THR A 53 -37.71 5.95 -5.91
C THR A 53 -37.26 6.16 -7.35
N LEU A 54 -36.61 7.27 -7.63
CA LEU A 54 -36.04 7.60 -8.93
C LEU A 54 -34.57 7.20 -8.93
N ARG A 55 -34.07 6.74 -10.07
CA ARG A 55 -32.65 6.49 -10.32
C ARG A 55 -32.12 7.66 -11.15
N ILE A 56 -31.03 8.26 -10.68
CA ILE A 56 -30.26 9.27 -11.42
C ILE A 56 -28.87 8.67 -11.62
N ASP A 57 -28.53 8.31 -12.85
CA ASP A 57 -27.20 7.77 -13.14
C ASP A 57 -26.13 8.84 -12.89
N TRP A 58 -24.92 8.41 -12.53
CA TRP A 58 -23.86 9.33 -12.12
C TRP A 58 -23.51 10.36 -13.22
N GLY A 59 -23.57 9.96 -14.49
CA GLY A 59 -23.34 10.85 -15.63
C GLY A 59 -24.32 12.03 -15.73
N ASP A 60 -25.51 11.87 -15.16
CA ASP A 60 -26.58 12.87 -15.15
C ASP A 60 -26.54 13.77 -13.91
N VAL A 61 -25.60 13.55 -13.00
CA VAL A 61 -25.37 14.42 -11.85
C VAL A 61 -24.63 15.68 -12.30
N ASN A 62 -25.09 16.84 -11.84
CA ASN A 62 -24.52 18.15 -12.16
C ASN A 62 -23.70 18.74 -11.00
N ILE A 63 -24.22 18.72 -9.78
CA ILE A 63 -23.49 19.16 -8.59
C ILE A 63 -23.65 18.09 -7.52
N PHE A 64 -22.56 17.71 -6.87
CA PHE A 64 -22.58 16.73 -5.80
C PHE A 64 -21.60 17.12 -4.70
N ASN A 65 -22.10 17.83 -3.68
CA ASN A 65 -21.31 18.18 -2.52
C ASN A 65 -22.17 18.25 -1.25
N ARG A 66 -21.53 18.50 -0.10
CA ARG A 66 -22.22 18.60 1.20
C ARG A 66 -23.31 19.69 1.27
N ARG A 67 -23.41 20.63 0.33
CA ARG A 67 -24.44 21.68 0.34
C ARG A 67 -25.54 21.43 -0.68
N ILE A 68 -25.17 21.11 -1.91
CA ILE A 68 -26.07 21.04 -3.05
C ILE A 68 -25.89 19.69 -3.76
N ILE A 69 -27.01 19.07 -4.09
CA ILE A 69 -27.09 17.89 -4.96
C ILE A 69 -28.05 18.25 -6.09
N SER A 70 -27.59 18.20 -7.34
CA SER A 70 -28.42 18.49 -8.50
C SER A 70 -28.14 17.57 -9.68
N THR A 71 -29.15 17.39 -10.53
CA THR A 71 -29.08 16.61 -11.77
C THR A 71 -29.31 17.51 -13.00
N LYS A 72 -28.81 17.07 -14.15
CA LYS A 72 -29.06 17.67 -15.46
C LYS A 72 -30.43 17.30 -16.03
N LEU A 73 -31.07 16.28 -15.48
CA LEU A 73 -32.38 15.81 -15.92
C LEU A 73 -33.49 16.69 -15.35
N LEU A 74 -34.60 16.76 -16.07
CA LEU A 74 -35.88 17.13 -15.49
C LEU A 74 -36.39 15.98 -14.62
N THR A 75 -37.13 16.30 -13.56
CA THR A 75 -37.63 15.26 -12.65
C THR A 75 -38.50 14.20 -13.36
N GLU A 76 -39.15 14.57 -14.46
CA GLU A 76 -40.02 13.70 -15.27
C GLU A 76 -39.23 12.72 -16.15
N GLU A 77 -37.98 13.06 -16.48
CA GLU A 77 -37.08 12.24 -17.31
C GLU A 77 -36.36 11.17 -16.47
N ALA A 78 -36.31 11.35 -15.14
CA ALA A 78 -35.68 10.40 -14.24
C ALA A 78 -36.45 9.07 -14.20
N SER A 79 -35.74 7.98 -14.48
CA SER A 79 -36.31 6.63 -14.50
C SER A 79 -36.71 6.18 -13.09
N VAL A 80 -37.83 5.47 -12.97
CA VAL A 80 -38.21 4.82 -11.70
C VAL A 80 -37.25 3.67 -11.44
N TYR A 81 -36.66 3.66 -10.25
CA TYR A 81 -35.75 2.62 -9.83
C TYR A 81 -36.50 1.31 -9.56
N ILE A 82 -36.01 0.23 -10.16
CA ILE A 82 -36.46 -1.15 -9.95
C ILE A 82 -35.29 -1.91 -9.30
N PRO A 83 -35.45 -2.42 -8.06
CA PRO A 83 -34.39 -3.14 -7.38
C PRO A 83 -33.96 -4.41 -8.10
N ARG A 84 -32.65 -4.64 -8.15
CA ARG A 84 -32.03 -5.89 -8.61
C ARG A 84 -31.30 -6.59 -7.47
N ASP A 85 -31.12 -7.90 -7.57
CA ASP A 85 -30.44 -8.67 -6.51
C ASP A 85 -28.94 -8.35 -6.43
N GLU A 86 -28.33 -8.04 -7.56
CA GLU A 86 -26.94 -7.61 -7.71
C GLU A 86 -26.68 -6.17 -7.22
N ASP A 87 -27.73 -5.37 -7.01
CA ASP A 87 -27.57 -3.98 -6.60
C ASP A 87 -26.96 -3.89 -5.19
N LEU A 88 -25.86 -3.15 -5.11
CA LEU A 88 -25.15 -2.83 -3.89
C LEU A 88 -25.39 -1.37 -3.49
N PHE A 89 -25.79 -1.16 -2.24
CA PHE A 89 -26.27 0.12 -1.74
C PHE A 89 -25.39 0.62 -0.60
N ALA A 90 -24.94 1.88 -0.69
CA ALA A 90 -24.08 2.48 0.33
C ALA A 90 -24.75 2.51 1.72
N VAL A 91 -26.02 2.91 1.79
CA VAL A 91 -26.73 3.04 3.07
C VAL A 91 -27.22 1.68 3.56
N ARG A 92 -27.83 0.87 2.68
CA ARG A 92 -28.41 -0.42 3.09
C ARG A 92 -27.36 -1.48 3.40
N ASP A 93 -26.29 -1.54 2.61
CA ASP A 93 -25.36 -2.68 2.60
C ASP A 93 -23.99 -2.36 3.21
N ILE A 94 -23.66 -1.10 3.50
CA ILE A 94 -22.36 -0.73 4.10
C ILE A 94 -22.56 0.01 5.43
N LEU A 95 -23.40 1.05 5.46
CA LEU A 95 -23.64 1.80 6.69
C LEU A 95 -24.23 0.90 7.79
N ASP A 96 -23.76 1.08 9.03
CA ASP A 96 -24.15 0.29 10.19
C ASP A 96 -23.77 -1.20 10.15
N ARG A 97 -23.04 -1.64 9.12
CA ARG A 97 -22.52 -3.01 9.03
C ARG A 97 -21.26 -3.19 9.84
N GLN A 98 -21.03 -4.45 10.20
CA GLN A 98 -19.85 -4.89 10.90
C GLN A 98 -18.76 -5.27 9.89
N ILE A 99 -17.55 -4.77 10.11
CA ILE A 99 -16.35 -5.06 9.33
C ILE A 99 -15.24 -5.51 10.27
N VAL A 100 -14.26 -6.22 9.72
CA VAL A 100 -13.04 -6.60 10.46
C VAL A 100 -11.94 -5.62 10.10
N ASP A 101 -11.33 -5.04 11.12
CA ASP A 101 -10.14 -4.21 11.01
C ASP A 101 -8.90 -5.12 10.80
N ALA A 102 -8.21 -4.95 9.67
CA ALA A 102 -7.05 -5.76 9.31
C ALA A 102 -5.91 -5.66 10.35
N ASN A 103 -5.76 -4.51 11.02
CA ASN A 103 -4.66 -4.27 11.95
C ASN A 103 -4.96 -4.70 13.40
N GLY A 104 -6.06 -5.39 13.68
CA GLY A 104 -6.41 -5.69 15.08
C GLY A 104 -7.51 -6.71 15.37
N ALA A 105 -7.93 -7.53 14.39
CA ALA A 105 -8.89 -8.62 14.56
C ALA A 105 -10.19 -8.25 15.31
N LYS A 106 -10.62 -6.99 15.21
CA LYS A 106 -11.80 -6.48 15.93
C LYS A 106 -12.94 -6.23 14.98
N VAL A 107 -14.10 -6.74 15.34
CA VAL A 107 -15.35 -6.41 14.67
C VAL A 107 -15.77 -4.99 15.06
N VAL A 108 -15.72 -4.08 14.10
CA VAL A 108 -16.10 -2.68 14.25
C VAL A 108 -17.30 -2.36 13.36
N ARG A 109 -18.10 -1.36 13.77
CA ARG A 109 -19.30 -0.95 13.03
C ARG A 109 -18.99 0.29 12.19
N VAL A 110 -19.37 0.26 10.91
CA VAL A 110 -19.31 1.41 10.02
C VAL A 110 -20.33 2.46 10.47
N ASN A 111 -19.86 3.57 11.05
CA ASN A 111 -20.71 4.67 11.49
C ASN A 111 -21.00 5.68 10.38
N ASP A 112 -20.09 5.79 9.41
CA ASP A 112 -20.24 6.66 8.25
C ASP A 112 -19.34 6.21 7.09
N ILE A 113 -19.59 6.77 5.91
CA ILE A 113 -18.84 6.46 4.69
C ILE A 113 -18.28 7.76 4.12
N LYS A 114 -16.98 7.77 3.83
CA LYS A 114 -16.28 8.89 3.22
C LYS A 114 -16.34 8.77 1.70
N LEU A 115 -16.77 9.86 1.05
CA LEU A 115 -16.89 9.96 -0.40
C LEU A 115 -15.93 11.02 -0.92
N GLU A 116 -15.17 10.67 -1.95
CA GLU A 116 -14.21 11.55 -2.63
C GLU A 116 -14.41 11.55 -4.14
N GLY A 117 -13.88 12.59 -4.80
CA GLY A 117 -14.05 12.81 -6.23
C GLY A 117 -12.72 12.65 -6.92
N TYR A 118 -12.66 11.74 -7.90
CA TYR A 118 -11.46 11.43 -8.67
C TYR A 118 -11.83 11.39 -10.16
N ASN A 119 -11.12 12.15 -11.02
CA ASN A 119 -11.26 12.06 -12.48
C ASN A 119 -12.71 12.02 -13.01
N SER A 120 -13.60 12.87 -12.51
CA SER A 120 -15.04 12.95 -12.83
C SER A 120 -15.95 11.86 -12.21
N GLN A 121 -15.38 10.92 -11.48
CA GLN A 121 -16.10 9.90 -10.73
C GLN A 121 -16.17 10.27 -9.25
N ALA A 122 -17.19 9.78 -8.56
CA ALA A 122 -17.20 9.77 -7.10
C ALA A 122 -16.97 8.35 -6.61
N VAL A 123 -16.13 8.22 -5.61
CA VAL A 123 -15.65 6.95 -5.06
C VAL A 123 -15.86 6.89 -3.56
N LEU A 124 -15.98 5.67 -3.03
CA LEU A 124 -15.86 5.41 -1.60
C LEU A 124 -14.39 5.27 -1.24
N SER A 125 -13.83 6.21 -0.47
CA SER A 125 -12.41 6.15 -0.11
C SER A 125 -12.13 5.57 1.28
N ALA A 126 -13.05 5.74 2.24
CA ALA A 126 -12.87 5.24 3.61
C ALA A 126 -14.21 5.04 4.33
N VAL A 127 -14.17 4.30 5.44
CA VAL A 127 -15.26 4.19 6.42
C VAL A 127 -14.87 4.83 7.74
N ASP A 128 -15.80 5.53 8.38
CA ASP A 128 -15.62 6.10 9.73
C ASP A 128 -16.19 5.12 10.76
N ILE A 129 -15.33 4.66 11.66
CA ILE A 129 -15.69 3.78 12.79
C ILE A 129 -15.75 4.52 14.12
N GLY A 130 -15.46 5.82 14.12
CA GLY A 130 -15.40 6.67 15.30
C GLY A 130 -16.74 7.28 15.72
N MET A 131 -16.76 7.87 16.91
CA MET A 131 -17.93 8.57 17.45
C MET A 131 -18.31 9.83 16.66
N ARG A 132 -17.39 10.39 15.87
CA ARG A 132 -17.65 11.55 14.99
C ARG A 132 -18.73 11.23 13.94
N GLY A 133 -18.67 10.05 13.31
CA GLY A 133 -19.72 9.60 12.39
C GLY A 133 -21.10 9.56 13.06
N ILE A 134 -21.18 9.10 14.30
CA ILE A 134 -22.42 9.09 15.09
C ILE A 134 -22.92 10.53 15.33
N MET A 135 -22.02 11.45 15.69
CA MET A 135 -22.37 12.86 15.94
C MET A 135 -22.89 13.58 14.69
N ARG A 136 -22.30 13.32 13.51
CA ARG A 136 -22.79 13.83 12.21
C ARG A 136 -24.22 13.37 11.96
N ARG A 137 -24.49 12.07 12.16
CA ARG A 137 -25.83 11.49 11.96
C ARG A 137 -26.89 12.08 12.89
N LEU A 138 -26.53 12.33 14.15
CA LEU A 138 -27.43 12.92 15.15
C LEU A 138 -27.53 14.46 15.05
N ARG A 139 -26.77 15.11 14.13
CA ARG A 139 -26.72 16.57 13.93
C ARG A 139 -26.34 17.36 15.19
N VAL A 140 -25.60 16.75 16.11
CA VAL A 140 -25.19 17.34 17.40
C VAL A 140 -23.90 18.15 17.31
N GLU A 141 -23.19 18.12 16.17
CA GLU A 141 -21.89 18.76 16.00
C GLU A 141 -21.87 20.26 16.34
N LYS A 142 -22.98 20.97 16.14
CA LYS A 142 -23.09 22.40 16.45
C LYS A 142 -23.33 22.72 17.93
N LYS A 143 -23.85 21.78 18.73
CA LYS A 143 -24.13 21.97 20.17
C LYS A 143 -23.15 21.22 21.08
N GLY A 144 -22.63 20.08 20.64
CA GLY A 144 -21.65 19.28 21.37
C GLY A 144 -20.22 19.83 21.28
N GLY A 145 -19.91 20.64 20.25
CA GLY A 145 -18.58 21.23 20.07
C GLY A 145 -18.15 22.20 21.18
N GLU A 146 -19.08 22.88 21.84
CA GLU A 146 -18.77 23.77 22.97
C GLU A 146 -18.45 22.98 24.24
N ILE A 147 -19.20 21.91 24.51
CA ILE A 147 -18.98 21.01 25.65
C ILE A 147 -17.64 20.26 25.47
N LEU A 148 -17.34 19.73 24.28
CA LEU A 148 -16.06 19.05 24.03
C LEU A 148 -14.85 19.99 24.11
N LYS A 149 -14.98 21.26 23.67
CA LYS A 149 -13.92 22.26 23.82
C LYS A 149 -13.66 22.61 25.29
N LEU A 150 -14.71 22.69 26.11
CA LEU A 150 -14.60 22.92 27.56
C LEU A 150 -13.82 21.81 28.27
N PHE A 151 -13.97 20.56 27.81
CA PHE A 151 -13.29 19.38 28.37
C PHE A 151 -11.97 18.99 27.65
N ARG A 152 -11.49 19.77 26.65
CA ARG A 152 -10.27 19.50 25.86
C ARG A 152 -10.19 18.08 25.24
N ILE A 153 -11.32 17.44 24.97
CA ILE A 153 -11.35 16.09 24.38
C ILE A 153 -11.11 16.21 22.88
N ARG A 154 -9.94 15.77 22.39
CA ARG A 154 -9.66 15.59 20.95
C ARG A 154 -10.19 14.22 20.53
N LEU A 155 -11.31 14.19 19.79
CA LEU A 155 -11.79 12.94 19.18
C LEU A 155 -10.94 12.64 17.94
N PRO A 156 -10.19 11.53 17.85
CA PRO A 156 -9.47 11.18 16.63
C PRO A 156 -10.45 10.88 15.47
N TYR A 157 -9.97 11.06 14.24
CA TYR A 157 -10.64 10.52 13.05
C TYR A 157 -10.23 9.05 12.94
N ASN A 158 -11.10 8.14 13.35
CA ASN A 158 -10.86 6.70 13.13
C ASN A 158 -11.45 6.34 11.77
N LEU A 159 -10.70 6.66 10.73
CA LEU A 159 -11.00 6.29 9.35
C LEU A 159 -10.20 5.06 8.99
N ILE A 160 -10.88 4.05 8.46
CA ILE A 160 -10.25 2.89 7.82
C ILE A 160 -10.41 3.09 6.31
N SER A 161 -9.30 3.13 5.58
CA SER A 161 -9.34 3.19 4.11
C SER A 161 -10.10 1.99 3.55
N TRP A 162 -10.85 2.18 2.47
CA TRP A 162 -11.63 1.12 1.84
C TRP A 162 -10.80 -0.15 1.55
N ASN A 163 -9.52 0.04 1.22
CA ASN A 163 -8.60 -1.05 0.88
C ASN A 163 -8.28 -1.98 2.06
N TYR A 164 -8.38 -1.50 3.29
CA TYR A 164 -8.06 -2.27 4.52
C TYR A 164 -9.31 -2.85 5.20
N ILE A 165 -10.43 -2.95 4.46
CA ILE A 165 -11.70 -3.46 4.99
C ILE A 165 -11.88 -4.89 4.50
N GLN A 166 -11.98 -5.83 5.44
CA GLN A 166 -12.51 -7.16 5.13
C GLN A 166 -14.02 -7.21 5.37
N PRO A 167 -14.84 -7.38 4.31
CA PRO A 167 -16.28 -7.45 4.46
C PRO A 167 -16.77 -8.83 4.94
N LEU A 168 -17.72 -8.82 5.89
CA LEU A 168 -18.39 -10.03 6.37
C LEU A 168 -19.58 -10.46 5.50
N GLU A 169 -20.09 -9.58 4.64
CA GLU A 169 -21.28 -9.85 3.82
C GLU A 169 -20.93 -10.29 2.39
N PRO A 170 -21.64 -11.29 1.81
CA PRO A 170 -21.36 -11.79 0.47
C PRO A 170 -21.37 -10.74 -0.65
N LYS A 171 -22.25 -9.72 -0.55
CA LYS A 171 -22.36 -8.67 -1.57
C LYS A 171 -21.19 -7.69 -1.60
N LEU A 172 -20.45 -7.59 -0.50
CA LEU A 172 -19.31 -6.69 -0.38
C LEU A 172 -17.99 -7.36 -0.82
N LYS A 173 -17.94 -8.70 -0.80
CA LYS A 173 -16.78 -9.47 -1.28
C LYS A 173 -16.46 -9.21 -2.76
N SER A 174 -17.47 -8.93 -3.59
CA SER A 174 -17.30 -8.71 -5.03
C SER A 174 -16.71 -7.34 -5.39
N ILE A 175 -16.62 -6.40 -4.45
CA ILE A 175 -16.11 -5.04 -4.69
C ILE A 175 -14.85 -4.69 -3.89
N ALA A 176 -14.43 -5.55 -2.96
CA ALA A 176 -13.10 -5.49 -2.37
C ALA A 176 -12.11 -6.10 -3.36
N LEU A 177 -10.86 -5.61 -3.36
CA LEU A 177 -9.74 -6.02 -4.22
C LEU A 177 -9.80 -5.50 -5.64
N THR A 178 -9.28 -4.27 -5.80
CA THR A 178 -8.34 -3.98 -6.90
C THR A 178 -7.42 -2.84 -6.49
N VAL A 179 -6.18 -3.15 -6.17
CA VAL A 179 -5.15 -2.12 -5.99
C VAL A 179 -4.76 -1.61 -7.40
N PRO A 180 -4.76 -0.31 -7.70
CA PRO A 180 -4.34 0.21 -8.99
C PRO A 180 -2.84 0.09 -9.11
N ARG A 181 -2.40 -0.27 -10.31
CA ARG A 181 -1.01 -0.42 -10.73
C ARG A 181 -0.07 0.70 -10.28
N GLN A 182 -0.54 1.95 -10.25
CA GLN A 182 0.27 3.11 -9.84
C GLN A 182 0.45 3.26 -8.34
N MET A 183 -0.39 2.63 -7.53
CA MET A 183 -0.25 2.67 -6.08
C MET A 183 0.60 1.52 -5.55
N MET A 184 0.73 0.40 -6.28
CA MET A 184 1.56 -0.72 -5.83
C MET A 184 3.04 -0.32 -5.75
N SER A 185 3.55 0.42 -6.73
CA SER A 185 4.92 0.93 -6.72
C SER A 185 5.22 2.00 -5.65
N GLU A 186 4.21 2.48 -4.92
CA GLU A 186 4.38 3.43 -3.81
C GLU A 186 4.15 2.76 -2.44
N LEU A 187 3.76 1.48 -2.41
CA LEU A 187 3.59 0.73 -1.17
C LEU A 187 4.92 0.12 -0.74
N HIS A 188 5.06 -0.08 0.56
CA HIS A 188 6.19 -0.82 1.09
C HIS A 188 6.12 -2.29 0.62
N PRO A 189 7.24 -2.95 0.28
CA PRO A 189 7.25 -4.35 -0.15
C PRO A 189 6.43 -5.28 0.76
N ALA A 190 6.61 -5.18 2.08
CA ALA A 190 5.79 -5.90 3.08
C ALA A 190 4.26 -5.68 2.94
N ASP A 191 3.80 -4.46 2.62
CA ASP A 191 2.37 -4.20 2.40
C ASP A 191 1.89 -4.89 1.11
N ILE A 192 2.72 -4.92 0.07
CA ILE A 192 2.43 -5.61 -1.20
C ILE A 192 2.35 -7.13 -0.96
N ALA A 193 3.28 -7.68 -0.19
CA ALA A 193 3.31 -9.09 0.19
C ALA A 193 2.06 -9.49 0.99
N GLU A 194 1.62 -8.65 1.94
CA GLU A 194 0.37 -8.87 2.68
C GLU A 194 -0.84 -8.91 1.72
N ILE A 195 -0.89 -7.98 0.76
CA ILE A 195 -1.96 -7.95 -0.25
C ILE A 195 -1.95 -9.23 -1.09
N ILE A 196 -0.80 -9.65 -1.61
CA ILE A 196 -0.65 -10.88 -2.42
C ILE A 196 -1.10 -12.10 -1.61
N SER A 197 -0.75 -12.17 -0.33
CA SER A 197 -1.10 -13.28 0.57
C SER A 197 -2.58 -13.28 0.96
N SER A 198 -3.25 -12.13 0.88
CA SER A 198 -4.67 -11.97 1.25
C SER A 198 -5.67 -12.36 0.15
N VAL A 199 -5.20 -12.56 -1.09
CA VAL A 199 -6.03 -12.88 -2.26
C VAL A 199 -5.91 -14.34 -2.67
N SER A 200 -6.68 -14.76 -3.67
CA SER A 200 -6.52 -16.12 -4.22
C SER A 200 -5.16 -16.27 -4.92
N ARG A 201 -4.64 -17.51 -5.01
CA ARG A 201 -3.33 -17.80 -5.65
C ARG A 201 -3.22 -17.18 -7.05
N ASP A 202 -4.25 -17.35 -7.88
CA ASP A 202 -4.26 -16.83 -9.25
C ASP A 202 -4.24 -15.29 -9.30
N GLU A 203 -4.95 -14.64 -8.37
CA GLU A 203 -4.99 -13.19 -8.24
C GLU A 203 -3.65 -12.65 -7.72
N GLY A 204 -3.07 -13.29 -6.70
CA GLY A 204 -1.77 -12.94 -6.13
C GLY A 204 -0.65 -13.05 -7.16
N ALA A 205 -0.61 -14.16 -7.90
CA ALA A 205 0.32 -14.34 -9.01
C ALA A 205 0.11 -13.30 -10.13
N SER A 206 -1.14 -12.89 -10.38
CA SER A 206 -1.41 -11.84 -11.35
C SER A 206 -0.93 -10.47 -10.88
N LEU A 207 -1.07 -10.15 -9.58
CA LEU A 207 -0.58 -8.90 -9.00
C LEU A 207 0.94 -8.85 -9.01
N PHE A 208 1.60 -9.93 -8.57
CA PHE A 208 3.06 -10.03 -8.57
C PHE A 208 3.65 -9.86 -9.98
N ARG A 209 3.05 -10.50 -10.99
CA ARG A 209 3.48 -10.35 -12.39
C ARG A 209 3.39 -8.93 -12.93
N GLU A 210 2.59 -8.06 -12.32
CA GLU A 210 2.44 -6.66 -12.71
C GLU A 210 3.48 -5.72 -12.07
N LEU A 211 4.26 -6.19 -11.08
CA LEU A 211 5.38 -5.44 -10.51
C LEU A 211 6.52 -5.29 -11.53
N ASN A 212 7.27 -4.18 -11.43
CA ASN A 212 8.58 -4.08 -12.07
C ASN A 212 9.58 -4.99 -11.34
N ILE A 213 10.75 -5.21 -11.94
CA ILE A 213 11.74 -6.18 -11.44
C ILE A 213 12.19 -5.80 -10.02
N GLU A 214 12.59 -4.54 -9.82
CA GLU A 214 12.99 -3.98 -8.52
C GLU A 214 11.94 -4.23 -7.42
N ALA A 215 10.70 -3.76 -7.59
CA ALA A 215 9.68 -3.99 -6.56
C ALA A 215 9.31 -5.47 -6.38
N ALA A 216 9.47 -6.30 -7.42
CA ALA A 216 9.26 -7.74 -7.30
C ALA A 216 10.37 -8.40 -6.47
N ALA A 217 11.62 -7.98 -6.66
CA ALA A 217 12.78 -8.44 -5.90
C ALA A 217 12.63 -8.06 -4.42
N ASP A 218 12.21 -6.84 -4.10
CA ASP A 218 11.98 -6.43 -2.72
C ASP A 218 10.77 -7.11 -2.06
N THR A 219 9.71 -7.38 -2.86
CA THR A 219 8.45 -7.94 -2.33
C THR A 219 8.52 -9.45 -2.12
N LEU A 220 9.33 -10.16 -2.90
CA LEU A 220 9.37 -11.62 -2.89
C LEU A 220 9.86 -12.19 -1.54
N PRO A 221 10.96 -11.69 -0.92
CA PRO A 221 11.42 -12.11 0.42
C PRO A 221 10.34 -11.98 1.51
N GLU A 222 9.49 -10.96 1.41
CA GLU A 222 8.44 -10.67 2.38
C GLU A 222 7.26 -11.66 2.34
N LEU A 223 7.23 -12.57 1.36
CA LEU A 223 6.22 -13.61 1.23
C LEU A 223 6.62 -14.90 1.94
N GLU A 224 5.65 -15.72 2.35
CA GLU A 224 5.92 -17.04 2.90
C GLU A 224 6.62 -17.96 1.85
N PRO A 225 7.58 -18.82 2.24
CA PRO A 225 8.40 -19.61 1.31
C PRO A 225 7.59 -20.44 0.29
N GLU A 226 6.46 -21.02 0.69
CA GLU A 226 5.62 -21.80 -0.23
C GLU A 226 4.93 -20.93 -1.29
N VAL A 227 4.76 -19.63 -1.03
CA VAL A 227 4.24 -18.67 -1.99
C VAL A 227 5.34 -18.21 -2.93
N GLN A 228 6.54 -17.92 -2.40
CA GLN A 228 7.70 -17.52 -3.20
C GLN A 228 8.02 -18.57 -4.28
N THR A 229 8.19 -19.83 -3.85
CA THR A 229 8.48 -20.95 -4.73
C THR A 229 7.40 -21.17 -5.80
N ALA A 230 6.12 -21.00 -5.43
CA ALA A 230 5.01 -21.10 -6.36
C ALA A 230 5.02 -19.98 -7.42
N LEU A 231 5.30 -18.74 -7.02
CA LEU A 231 5.38 -17.60 -7.93
C LEU A 231 6.52 -17.74 -8.93
N ILE A 232 7.70 -18.16 -8.47
CA ILE A 232 8.88 -18.37 -9.31
C ILE A 232 8.69 -19.56 -10.26
N SER A 233 8.14 -20.67 -9.77
CA SER A 233 7.92 -21.87 -10.59
C SER A 233 6.88 -21.68 -11.71
N ASP A 234 5.93 -20.76 -11.51
CA ASP A 234 4.90 -20.43 -12.51
C ASP A 234 5.35 -19.32 -13.49
N MET A 235 6.57 -18.80 -13.35
CA MET A 235 7.12 -17.71 -14.16
C MET A 235 8.02 -18.24 -15.29
N GLU A 236 8.19 -17.43 -16.35
CA GLU A 236 9.20 -17.69 -17.37
C GLU A 236 10.61 -17.58 -16.75
N PRO A 237 11.52 -18.54 -17.00
CA PRO A 237 12.83 -18.59 -16.36
C PRO A 237 13.64 -17.31 -16.49
N GLU A 238 13.59 -16.64 -17.64
CA GLU A 238 14.29 -15.39 -17.90
C GLU A 238 13.79 -14.25 -17.00
N LYS A 239 12.47 -14.15 -16.78
CA LYS A 239 11.94 -13.12 -15.88
C LYS A 239 12.23 -13.47 -14.41
N ALA A 240 12.21 -14.75 -14.06
CA ALA A 240 12.56 -15.19 -12.72
C ALA A 240 14.04 -14.90 -12.41
N SER A 241 14.95 -15.15 -13.36
CA SER A 241 16.36 -14.80 -13.18
C SER A 241 16.56 -13.30 -13.04
N ASP A 242 15.88 -12.48 -13.85
CA ASP A 242 15.98 -11.01 -13.73
C ASP A 242 15.55 -10.50 -12.33
N ILE A 243 14.54 -11.14 -11.71
CA ILE A 243 14.10 -10.78 -10.35
C ILE A 243 15.12 -11.25 -9.31
N ILE A 244 15.61 -12.48 -9.42
CA ILE A 244 16.57 -13.07 -8.48
C ILE A 244 17.90 -12.32 -8.52
N GLU A 245 18.33 -11.86 -9.68
CA GLU A 245 19.54 -11.04 -9.85
C GLU A 245 19.44 -9.67 -9.15
N GLN A 246 18.23 -9.17 -8.90
CA GLN A 246 18.01 -7.91 -8.18
C GLN A 246 17.72 -8.09 -6.69
N MET A 247 17.67 -9.32 -6.19
CA MET A 247 17.47 -9.61 -4.76
C MET A 247 18.81 -9.54 -4.01
N GLU A 248 18.75 -9.28 -2.71
CA GLU A 248 19.93 -9.47 -1.86
C GLU A 248 20.42 -10.94 -1.97
N PRO A 249 21.75 -11.18 -2.07
CA PRO A 249 22.29 -12.51 -2.36
C PRO A 249 21.89 -13.62 -1.38
N ASP A 250 21.70 -13.28 -0.10
CA ASP A 250 21.24 -14.18 0.95
C ASP A 250 19.78 -14.56 0.80
N GLU A 251 18.89 -13.59 0.56
CA GLU A 251 17.48 -13.84 0.28
C GLU A 251 17.29 -14.67 -1.01
N ALA A 252 18.13 -14.41 -2.03
CA ALA A 252 18.17 -15.22 -3.24
C ALA A 252 18.63 -16.65 -2.97
N ALA A 253 19.66 -16.84 -2.12
CA ALA A 253 20.15 -18.16 -1.74
C ALA A 253 19.07 -18.95 -0.98
N ASP A 254 18.38 -18.33 -0.03
CA ASP A 254 17.30 -18.95 0.73
C ASP A 254 16.16 -19.41 -0.20
N LEU A 255 15.69 -18.54 -1.10
CA LEU A 255 14.69 -18.89 -2.11
C LEU A 255 15.12 -20.07 -3.00
N LEU A 256 16.37 -20.04 -3.49
CA LEU A 256 16.87 -21.10 -4.37
C LEU A 256 17.02 -22.44 -3.63
N SER A 257 17.28 -22.42 -2.32
CA SER A 257 17.42 -23.63 -1.49
C SER A 257 16.13 -24.46 -1.44
N ASP A 258 14.98 -23.80 -1.53
CA ASP A 258 13.64 -24.42 -1.52
C ASP A 258 13.18 -24.89 -2.91
N LEU A 259 13.88 -24.52 -3.98
CA LEU A 259 13.55 -24.90 -5.34
C LEU A 259 14.18 -26.23 -5.76
N PRO A 260 13.57 -26.98 -6.70
CA PRO A 260 14.18 -28.18 -7.25
C PRO A 260 15.54 -27.88 -7.91
N ALA A 261 16.56 -28.69 -7.63
CA ALA A 261 17.93 -28.50 -8.15
C ALA A 261 18.03 -28.32 -9.67
N ALA A 262 17.11 -28.90 -10.43
CA ALA A 262 17.04 -28.71 -11.89
C ALA A 262 16.63 -27.28 -12.27
N THR A 263 15.68 -26.68 -11.53
CA THR A 263 15.24 -25.30 -11.70
C THR A 263 16.35 -24.33 -11.29
N VAL A 264 16.97 -24.55 -10.12
CA VAL A 264 18.09 -23.75 -9.62
C VAL A 264 19.21 -23.64 -10.66
N LYS A 265 19.60 -24.77 -11.27
CA LYS A 265 20.64 -24.79 -12.31
C LYS A 265 20.27 -23.94 -13.54
N ILE A 266 19.00 -23.95 -13.95
CA ILE A 266 18.53 -23.16 -15.10
C ILE A 266 18.59 -21.67 -14.77
N LEU A 267 18.12 -21.28 -13.57
CA LEU A 267 18.11 -19.88 -13.14
C LEU A 267 19.54 -19.32 -12.99
N LEU A 268 20.44 -20.05 -12.34
CA LEU A 268 21.86 -19.65 -12.19
C LEU A 268 22.62 -19.59 -13.53
N GLU A 269 22.19 -20.31 -14.56
CA GLU A 269 22.77 -20.20 -15.92
C GLU A 269 22.33 -18.92 -16.66
N LEU A 270 21.25 -18.28 -16.21
CA LEU A 270 20.67 -17.08 -16.80
C LEU A 270 21.07 -15.78 -16.09
N ILE A 271 21.39 -15.85 -14.79
CA ILE A 271 21.89 -14.73 -13.98
C ILE A 271 23.30 -14.35 -14.43
N GLU A 272 23.66 -13.07 -14.29
CA GLU A 272 25.03 -12.63 -14.52
C GLU A 272 26.06 -13.41 -13.66
N LYS A 273 27.25 -13.61 -14.23
CA LYS A 273 28.23 -14.55 -13.67
C LYS A 273 28.69 -14.15 -12.27
N GLU A 274 28.80 -12.85 -12.00
CA GLU A 274 29.27 -12.31 -10.72
C GLU A 274 28.22 -12.58 -9.63
N ASP A 275 26.98 -12.14 -9.83
CA ASP A 275 25.87 -12.37 -8.89
C ASP A 275 25.61 -13.87 -8.67
N ALA A 276 25.69 -14.68 -9.73
CA ALA A 276 25.54 -16.13 -9.62
C ALA A 276 26.65 -16.81 -8.81
N GLU A 277 27.87 -16.26 -8.80
CA GLU A 277 28.99 -16.75 -7.98
C GLU A 277 28.74 -16.43 -6.50
N ASP A 278 28.26 -15.23 -6.19
CA ASP A 278 27.95 -14.80 -4.81
C ASP A 278 26.81 -15.63 -4.21
N ILE A 279 25.70 -15.80 -4.95
CA ILE A 279 24.57 -16.63 -4.51
C ILE A 279 25.00 -18.09 -4.31
N GLN A 280 25.87 -18.63 -5.18
CA GLN A 280 26.39 -20.00 -5.04
C GLN A 280 27.28 -20.18 -3.81
N GLU A 281 28.06 -19.16 -3.44
CA GLU A 281 28.86 -19.19 -2.22
C GLU A 281 27.95 -19.31 -0.98
N LEU A 282 26.91 -18.49 -0.91
CA LEU A 282 25.94 -18.50 0.20
C LEU A 282 25.15 -19.81 0.26
N LEU A 283 24.68 -20.33 -0.87
CA LEU A 283 24.04 -21.66 -0.97
C LEU A 283 24.90 -22.83 -0.48
N SER A 284 26.22 -22.65 -0.38
CA SER A 284 27.15 -23.68 0.11
C SER A 284 27.20 -23.78 1.64
N HIS A 285 26.67 -22.78 2.35
CA HIS A 285 26.60 -22.73 3.80
C HIS A 285 25.35 -23.43 4.34
N GLU A 286 25.43 -23.89 5.61
CA GLU A 286 24.26 -24.41 6.31
C GLU A 286 23.43 -23.23 6.86
N GLU A 287 22.11 -23.27 6.70
CA GLU A 287 21.13 -22.22 7.07
C GLU A 287 21.33 -21.65 8.48
N ASP A 288 21.47 -22.52 9.50
CA ASP A 288 21.66 -22.12 10.91
C ASP A 288 23.09 -21.65 11.26
N THR A 289 23.93 -21.32 10.28
CA THR A 289 25.31 -20.86 10.50
C THR A 289 25.47 -19.39 10.16
N ALA A 290 26.56 -18.77 10.65
CA ALA A 290 26.87 -17.39 10.26
C ALA A 290 26.96 -17.20 8.75
N GLY A 291 27.40 -18.23 8.00
CA GLY A 291 27.46 -18.17 6.54
C GLY A 291 26.10 -18.31 5.85
N GLY A 292 25.13 -18.98 6.49
CA GLY A 292 23.78 -19.10 5.97
C GLY A 292 22.87 -17.91 6.32
N LEU A 293 23.32 -17.00 7.18
CA LEU A 293 22.57 -15.82 7.62
C LEU A 293 23.26 -14.49 7.23
N MET A 294 24.38 -14.56 6.51
CA MET A 294 25.13 -13.37 6.10
C MET A 294 24.77 -12.99 4.67
N THR A 295 24.78 -11.69 4.40
CA THR A 295 24.79 -11.15 3.05
C THR A 295 26.22 -10.82 2.61
N SER A 296 26.52 -10.95 1.31
CA SER A 296 27.79 -10.48 0.72
C SER A 296 27.78 -8.98 0.44
N GLU A 297 26.63 -8.31 0.54
CA GLU A 297 26.52 -6.86 0.35
C GLU A 297 26.92 -6.09 1.60
N PHE A 298 28.16 -5.58 1.61
CA PHE A 298 28.64 -4.70 2.67
C PHE A 298 29.67 -3.70 2.18
N LEU A 299 29.72 -2.55 2.84
CA LEU A 299 30.71 -1.51 2.53
C LEU A 299 32.06 -1.82 3.19
N SER A 300 33.11 -1.91 2.37
CA SER A 300 34.47 -2.16 2.82
C SER A 300 35.49 -1.25 2.13
N TYR A 301 36.44 -0.70 2.89
CA TYR A 301 37.53 0.12 2.34
C TYR A 301 38.88 -0.18 3.00
N PRO A 302 40.01 0.06 2.30
CA PRO A 302 41.34 -0.11 2.86
C PRO A 302 41.62 0.84 4.03
N SER A 303 42.34 0.37 5.05
CA SER A 303 42.67 1.20 6.24
C SER A 303 43.43 2.51 5.98
N GLN A 304 44.11 2.61 4.85
CA GLN A 304 44.85 3.81 4.45
C GLN A 304 44.02 4.78 3.60
N ALA A 305 42.79 4.41 3.24
CA ALA A 305 41.89 5.29 2.51
C ALA A 305 41.61 6.56 3.33
N ARG A 306 41.65 7.72 2.67
CA ARG A 306 41.38 9.01 3.31
C ARG A 306 39.88 9.17 3.49
N VAL A 307 39.47 9.71 4.63
CA VAL A 307 38.06 9.94 4.95
C VAL A 307 37.34 10.74 3.85
N CYS A 308 38.01 11.73 3.26
CA CYS A 308 37.42 12.52 2.17
C CYS A 308 37.12 11.68 0.92
N GLU A 309 38.02 10.78 0.54
CA GLU A 309 37.86 9.90 -0.63
C GLU A 309 36.77 8.86 -0.37
N VAL A 310 36.71 8.33 0.85
CA VAL A 310 35.67 7.41 1.28
C VAL A 310 34.31 8.09 1.26
N MET A 311 34.16 9.30 1.79
CA MET A 311 32.88 10.03 1.75
C MET A 311 32.42 10.42 0.33
N GLU A 312 33.35 10.58 -0.61
CA GLU A 312 33.01 10.81 -2.01
C GLU A 312 32.45 9.55 -2.66
N ARG A 313 33.08 8.39 -2.43
CA ARG A 313 32.66 7.09 -2.99
C ARG A 313 31.43 6.52 -2.30
N PHE A 314 31.36 6.66 -0.98
CA PHE A 314 30.26 6.18 -0.13
C PHE A 314 28.89 6.54 -0.69
N ARG A 315 28.71 7.70 -1.33
CA ARG A 315 27.42 8.07 -1.90
C ARG A 315 26.97 7.20 -3.06
N ALA A 316 27.89 6.71 -3.89
CA ALA A 316 27.58 5.78 -4.97
C ALA A 316 27.42 4.37 -4.39
N ASP A 317 28.39 3.94 -3.58
CA ASP A 317 28.41 2.58 -3.02
C ASP A 317 27.20 2.34 -2.08
N ALA A 318 26.69 3.38 -1.40
CA ALA A 318 25.49 3.29 -0.54
C ALA A 318 24.15 3.23 -1.31
N GLU A 319 24.14 3.39 -2.63
CA GLU A 319 22.95 3.12 -3.45
C GLU A 319 22.79 1.62 -3.75
N GLU A 320 23.86 0.83 -3.58
CA GLU A 320 23.94 -0.60 -3.94
C GLU A 320 23.81 -1.54 -2.72
N THR A 321 23.61 -1.03 -1.51
CA THR A 321 23.45 -1.87 -0.31
C THR A 321 22.59 -1.19 0.75
N GLU A 322 21.73 -1.94 1.42
CA GLU A 322 20.88 -1.42 2.48
C GLU A 322 21.64 -1.11 3.78
N ASN A 323 22.73 -1.84 4.05
CA ASN A 323 23.43 -1.84 5.33
C ASN A 323 24.56 -0.79 5.41
N ILE A 324 24.20 0.48 5.34
CA ILE A 324 25.18 1.59 5.24
C ILE A 324 25.72 2.12 6.59
N TYR A 325 25.27 1.56 7.71
CA TYR A 325 25.58 2.08 9.05
C TYR A 325 27.00 1.76 9.53
N TYR A 326 27.56 0.66 9.03
CA TYR A 326 28.89 0.18 9.37
C TYR A 326 29.72 0.06 8.10
N ILE A 327 30.96 0.52 8.21
CA ILE A 327 31.95 0.44 7.14
C ILE A 327 33.08 -0.41 7.67
N TYR A 328 33.28 -1.56 7.02
CA TYR A 328 34.34 -2.48 7.36
C TYR A 328 35.67 -1.97 6.82
N VAL A 329 36.73 -2.19 7.60
CA VAL A 329 38.08 -1.77 7.23
C VAL A 329 38.96 -2.99 7.09
N THR A 330 39.53 -3.17 5.91
CA THR A 330 40.34 -4.33 5.55
C THR A 330 41.80 -3.96 5.27
N ASP A 331 42.68 -4.95 5.35
CA ASP A 331 44.06 -4.87 4.87
C ASP A 331 44.19 -5.29 3.39
N GLU A 332 45.41 -5.31 2.85
CA GLU A 332 45.70 -5.69 1.47
C GLU A 332 45.42 -7.18 1.16
N GLN A 333 45.15 -8.00 2.18
CA GLN A 333 44.76 -9.41 2.05
C GLN A 333 43.27 -9.61 2.34
N GLU A 334 42.46 -8.54 2.30
CA GLU A 334 41.01 -8.54 2.58
C GLU A 334 40.65 -8.99 3.99
N LYS A 335 41.62 -8.98 4.91
CA LYS A 335 41.36 -9.33 6.29
C LYS A 335 40.74 -8.16 7.04
N LEU A 336 39.64 -8.40 7.74
CA LEU A 336 39.01 -7.42 8.62
C LEU A 336 39.97 -6.99 9.75
N ILE A 337 40.23 -5.68 9.84
CA ILE A 337 41.12 -5.07 10.84
C ILE A 337 40.45 -3.96 11.67
N GLY A 338 39.26 -3.52 11.28
CA GLY A 338 38.48 -2.57 12.07
C GLY A 338 37.12 -2.26 11.46
N VAL A 339 36.34 -1.45 12.17
CA VAL A 339 35.03 -0.96 11.73
C VAL A 339 34.92 0.53 12.00
N VAL A 340 34.26 1.26 11.12
CA VAL A 340 33.91 2.67 11.27
C VAL A 340 32.40 2.80 11.16
N SER A 341 31.76 3.41 12.14
CA SER A 341 30.34 3.74 12.01
C SER A 341 30.14 4.94 11.07
N LEU A 342 29.01 4.99 10.36
CA LEU A 342 28.65 6.15 9.53
C LEU A 342 28.70 7.46 10.33
N ARG A 343 28.32 7.41 11.61
CA ARG A 343 28.43 8.55 12.53
C ARG A 343 29.87 9.05 12.67
N GLU A 344 30.83 8.16 12.85
CA GLU A 344 32.24 8.52 12.99
C GLU A 344 32.82 9.07 11.70
N LEU A 345 32.42 8.50 10.55
CA LEU A 345 32.80 9.00 9.24
C LEU A 345 32.32 10.45 9.05
N ILE A 346 31.06 10.75 9.39
CA ILE A 346 30.50 12.11 9.31
C ILE A 346 31.21 13.08 10.28
N LEU A 347 31.52 12.63 11.50
CA LEU A 347 32.17 13.46 12.52
C LEU A 347 33.68 13.68 12.28
N ALA A 348 34.28 12.95 11.34
CA ALA A 348 35.70 13.06 11.04
C ALA A 348 36.09 14.39 10.36
N ASP A 349 35.11 15.14 9.84
CA ASP A 349 35.25 16.50 9.28
C ASP A 349 36.37 16.58 8.22
N PRO A 350 36.15 16.05 7.00
CA PRO A 350 37.16 15.93 5.96
C PRO A 350 37.70 17.28 5.48
N ASP A 351 36.92 18.36 5.61
CA ASP A 351 37.34 19.72 5.26
C ASP A 351 38.41 20.26 6.22
N LYS A 352 38.33 19.83 7.48
CA LYS A 352 39.24 20.27 8.55
C LYS A 352 40.50 19.40 8.67
N TYR A 353 40.38 18.10 8.38
CA TYR A 353 41.47 17.12 8.48
C TYR A 353 41.55 16.25 7.22
N PRO A 354 41.98 16.81 6.08
CA PRO A 354 41.95 16.10 4.81
C PRO A 354 42.89 14.89 4.80
N GLU A 355 43.97 14.88 5.59
CA GLU A 355 44.92 13.77 5.72
C GLU A 355 44.42 12.59 6.56
N LYS A 356 43.27 12.74 7.24
CA LYS A 356 42.76 11.71 8.15
C LYS A 356 42.35 10.46 7.38
N THR A 357 42.82 9.31 7.83
CA THR A 357 42.55 7.98 7.25
C THR A 357 41.52 7.21 8.08
N LEU A 358 40.93 6.16 7.49
CA LEU A 358 40.04 5.24 8.22
C LEU A 358 40.74 4.60 9.42
N SER A 359 42.01 4.22 9.29
CA SER A 359 42.82 3.73 10.42
C SER A 359 42.89 4.69 11.61
N GLY A 360 42.75 6.00 11.37
CA GLY A 360 42.76 7.01 12.42
C GLY A 360 41.42 7.20 13.14
N ILE A 361 40.35 6.56 12.67
CA ILE A 361 38.99 6.66 13.24
C ILE A 361 38.33 5.31 13.53
N MET A 362 38.87 4.21 13.01
CA MET A 362 38.30 2.87 13.18
C MET A 362 38.43 2.33 14.60
N GLU A 363 37.45 1.51 14.98
CA GLU A 363 37.52 0.64 16.15
C GLU A 363 38.17 -0.70 15.78
N THR A 364 39.14 -1.16 16.57
CA THR A 364 40.02 -2.32 16.25
C THR A 364 39.79 -3.55 17.14
N ASN A 365 38.80 -3.51 18.03
CA ASN A 365 38.41 -4.61 18.91
C ASN A 365 36.95 -5.00 18.66
N ILE A 366 36.67 -5.45 17.43
CA ILE A 366 35.38 -6.03 17.07
C ILE A 366 35.26 -7.33 17.87
N LYS A 367 34.36 -7.35 18.86
CA LYS A 367 34.15 -8.46 19.78
C LYS A 367 32.95 -9.28 19.40
#